data_AF-A0A920RGZ1-F1
#
_entry.id   AF-A0A920RGZ1-F1
#
_cell.length_a   1.000
_cell.length_b   1.000
_cell.length_c   1.000
_cell.angle_alpha   90.00
_cell.angle_beta   90.00
_cell.angle_gamma   90.00
#
_symmetry.space_group_name_H-M   'P 1'
#
loop_
_entity.id
_entity.type
_entity.pdbx_description
1 polymer ?
#
loop_
_entity_poly.entity_id
_entity_poly.type
_entity_poly.pdbx_seq_one_letter_code
_entity_poly.pdbx_strand_id
1 'polypeptide(L)'
;MGGTTDALHGDPLVANVQVQGLYDGQFTESEARHGGIVNFDQGRSAVVTMASGLTVMLTSKRIVPWSLGQFACCGLEPRDFDVLVAKGVNSPLAAYASVCSHFIRVNTPGVTASDLNGFDYRFRRRPMFPFEPAASWKS
;
A
#
# COMPACT_ATOMS: atom_id res chain seq x y z
N MET A 1 -6.46 -10.12 -9.97
CA MET A 1 -6.53 -9.23 -8.79
C MET A 1 -5.41 -8.21 -8.89
N GLY A 2 -5.67 -6.93 -8.67
CA GLY A 2 -4.68 -5.86 -8.87
C GLY A 2 -4.29 -5.65 -10.35
N GLY A 3 -3.38 -4.70 -10.62
CA GLY A 3 -2.81 -4.48 -11.95
C GLY A 3 -3.77 -3.90 -13.01
N THR A 4 -4.88 -3.27 -12.60
CA THR A 4 -5.95 -2.87 -13.54
C THR A 4 -5.93 -1.39 -13.96
N THR A 5 -4.95 -0.61 -13.49
CA THR A 5 -4.91 0.86 -13.73
C THR A 5 -3.97 1.25 -14.87
N ASP A 6 -2.77 0.68 -14.89
CA ASP A 6 -1.74 0.93 -15.90
C ASP A 6 -0.74 -0.25 -15.92
N ALA A 7 0.26 -0.20 -16.82
CA ALA A 7 1.28 -1.24 -16.99
C ALA A 7 2.51 -1.10 -16.07
N LEU A 8 2.54 -0.11 -15.16
CA LEU A 8 3.70 0.19 -14.32
C LEU A 8 3.74 -0.66 -13.04
N HIS A 9 2.68 -1.41 -12.74
CA HIS A 9 2.51 -2.14 -11.47
C HIS A 9 2.62 -3.67 -11.61
N GLY A 10 2.99 -4.16 -12.81
CA GLY A 10 2.99 -5.58 -13.16
C GLY A 10 1.62 -6.07 -13.63
N ASP A 11 1.61 -7.30 -14.15
CA ASP A 11 0.38 -7.94 -14.63
C ASP A 11 -0.60 -8.25 -13.48
N PRO A 12 -1.92 -8.21 -13.73
CA PRO A 12 -2.90 -8.69 -12.76
C PRO A 12 -2.59 -10.10 -12.28
N LEU A 13 -2.72 -10.32 -10.96
CA LEU A 13 -2.58 -11.67 -10.38
C LEU A 13 -3.78 -12.53 -10.77
N VAL A 14 -3.57 -13.54 -11.62
CA VAL A 14 -4.57 -14.54 -12.00
C VAL A 14 -4.37 -15.79 -11.16
N ALA A 15 -5.41 -16.19 -10.40
CA ALA A 15 -5.33 -17.35 -9.53
C ALA A 15 -6.70 -17.87 -9.09
N ASN A 16 -6.73 -19.14 -8.69
CA ASN A 16 -7.83 -19.72 -7.94
C ASN A 16 -7.75 -19.27 -6.48
N VAL A 17 -8.88 -18.83 -5.94
CA VAL A 17 -8.99 -18.34 -4.57
C VAL A 17 -10.21 -18.91 -3.89
N GLN A 18 -10.13 -19.05 -2.56
CA GLN A 18 -11.28 -19.27 -1.70
C GLN A 18 -11.69 -17.93 -1.09
N VAL A 19 -12.98 -17.59 -1.20
CA VAL A 19 -13.53 -16.40 -0.53
C VAL A 19 -13.75 -16.74 0.94
N GLN A 20 -13.10 -15.98 1.82
CA GLN A 20 -13.24 -16.14 3.28
C GLN A 20 -14.36 -15.27 3.83
N GLY A 21 -14.56 -14.08 3.27
CA GLY A 21 -15.61 -13.17 3.72
C GLY A 21 -15.78 -11.96 2.81
N LEU A 22 -16.95 -11.33 2.95
CA LEU A 22 -17.34 -10.08 2.29
C LEU A 22 -17.74 -9.06 3.35
N TYR A 23 -17.28 -7.82 3.21
CA TYR A 23 -17.36 -6.79 4.24
C TYR A 23 -17.71 -5.43 3.62
N ASP A 24 -18.27 -4.51 4.41
CA ASP A 24 -18.61 -3.15 3.95
C ASP A 24 -17.41 -2.18 4.00
N GLY A 25 -16.34 -2.53 4.72
CA GLY A 25 -15.06 -1.80 4.73
C GLY A 25 -15.04 -0.46 5.47
N GLN A 26 -16.01 -0.23 6.36
CA GLN A 26 -16.02 0.95 7.23
C GLN A 26 -15.35 0.63 8.56
N PHE A 27 -14.49 1.54 9.03
CA PHE A 27 -13.77 1.37 10.29
C PHE A 27 -13.40 2.70 10.93
N THR A 28 -13.03 2.62 12.20
CA THR A 28 -12.66 3.75 13.04
C THR A 28 -11.25 3.56 13.58
N GLU A 29 -10.44 4.62 13.57
CA GLU A 29 -9.14 4.68 14.24
C GLU A 29 -9.31 5.33 15.62
N SER A 30 -8.88 4.62 16.66
CA SER A 30 -8.96 5.07 18.05
C SER A 30 -7.74 5.89 18.47
N GLU A 31 -6.61 5.71 17.79
CA GLU A 31 -5.35 6.38 18.11
C GLU A 31 -5.21 7.72 17.40
N ALA A 32 -4.59 8.70 18.06
CA ALA A 32 -4.31 10.00 17.47
C ALA A 32 -3.18 9.91 16.42
N ARG A 33 -3.55 9.59 15.17
CA ARG A 33 -2.63 9.44 14.03
C ARG A 33 -3.04 10.34 12.87
N HIS A 34 -2.06 10.73 12.04
CA HIS A 34 -2.28 11.41 10.74
C HIS A 34 -3.28 12.59 10.80
N GLY A 35 -3.13 13.48 11.78
CA GLY A 35 -3.99 14.66 11.92
C GLY A 35 -5.34 14.38 12.59
N GLY A 36 -5.51 13.22 13.25
CA GLY A 36 -6.71 12.89 14.01
C GLY A 36 -7.88 12.46 13.12
N ILE A 37 -7.60 11.88 11.95
CA ILE A 37 -8.65 11.30 11.10
C ILE A 37 -9.12 10.01 11.74
N VAL A 38 -10.41 9.96 12.05
CA VAL A 38 -11.03 8.89 12.86
C VAL A 38 -11.82 7.91 12.00
N ASN A 39 -12.60 8.39 11.03
CA ASN A 39 -13.49 7.54 10.24
C ASN A 39 -12.93 7.24 8.85
N PHE A 40 -12.96 5.98 8.46
CA PHE A 40 -12.42 5.48 7.20
C PHE A 40 -13.42 4.58 6.48
N ASP A 41 -13.32 4.56 5.16
CA ASP A 41 -14.17 3.76 4.27
C ASP A 41 -13.34 3.27 3.09
N GLN A 42 -12.98 1.97 3.10
CA GLN A 42 -12.33 1.29 1.98
C GLN A 42 -13.32 0.66 0.99
N GLY A 43 -14.62 0.90 1.20
CA GLY A 43 -15.73 0.34 0.45
C GLY A 43 -15.89 -1.15 0.64
N ARG A 44 -16.85 -1.72 -0.10
CA ARG A 44 -17.04 -3.17 -0.20
C ARG A 44 -15.71 -3.88 -0.40
N SER A 45 -15.47 -4.86 0.44
CA SER A 45 -14.20 -5.56 0.56
C SER A 45 -14.42 -7.07 0.57
N ALA A 46 -13.45 -7.80 0.04
CA ALA A 46 -13.43 -9.26 0.07
C ALA A 46 -12.08 -9.74 0.59
N VAL A 47 -12.10 -10.69 1.52
CA VAL A 47 -10.90 -11.41 1.94
C VAL A 47 -10.88 -12.74 1.20
N VAL A 48 -9.78 -13.01 0.51
CA VAL A 48 -9.60 -14.25 -0.23
C VAL A 48 -8.27 -14.89 0.11
N THR A 49 -8.22 -16.23 0.07
CA THR A 49 -7.01 -17.01 0.33
C THR A 49 -6.66 -17.89 -0.85
N MET A 50 -5.37 -18.14 -1.03
CA MET A 50 -4.83 -19.01 -2.06
C MET A 50 -4.30 -20.30 -1.43
N ALA A 51 -4.16 -21.37 -2.22
CA ALA A 51 -3.55 -22.63 -1.76
C ALA A 51 -2.09 -22.46 -1.27
N SER A 52 -1.41 -21.39 -1.70
CA SER A 52 -0.08 -21.03 -1.21
C SER A 52 -0.05 -20.48 0.22
N GLY A 53 -1.23 -20.22 0.84
CA GLY A 53 -1.33 -19.54 2.12
C GLY A 53 -1.39 -18.01 2.02
N LEU A 54 -1.29 -17.42 0.81
CA LEU A 54 -1.41 -15.98 0.63
C LEU A 54 -2.86 -15.50 0.87
N THR A 55 -3.02 -14.53 1.77
CA THR A 55 -4.28 -13.82 2.02
C THR A 55 -4.26 -12.47 1.32
N VAL A 56 -5.31 -12.15 0.57
CA VAL A 56 -5.46 -10.87 -0.13
C VAL A 56 -6.76 -10.21 0.31
N MET A 57 -6.65 -8.98 0.82
CA MET A 57 -7.79 -8.11 1.09
C MET A 57 -8.01 -7.20 -0.13
N LEU A 58 -9.10 -7.44 -0.84
CA LEU A 58 -9.53 -6.66 -1.99
C LEU A 58 -10.46 -5.55 -1.53
N THR A 59 -10.16 -4.31 -1.89
CA THR A 59 -10.98 -3.13 -1.55
C THR A 59 -11.53 -2.47 -2.80
N SER A 60 -12.77 -1.96 -2.73
CA SER A 60 -13.40 -1.26 -3.87
C SER A 60 -13.04 0.23 -3.93
N LYS A 61 -12.65 0.84 -2.80
CA LYS A 61 -12.14 2.21 -2.74
C LYS A 61 -10.64 2.20 -2.44
N ARG A 62 -9.95 3.22 -2.94
CA ARG A 62 -8.57 3.52 -2.54
C ARG A 62 -8.55 3.91 -1.07
N ILE A 63 -7.64 3.33 -0.31
CA ILE A 63 -7.52 3.59 1.12
C ILE A 63 -6.05 3.69 1.51
N VAL A 64 -5.77 4.55 2.49
CA VAL A 64 -4.44 4.78 3.04
C VAL A 64 -4.19 3.87 4.24
N PRO A 65 -2.98 3.32 4.41
CA PRO A 65 -2.66 2.38 5.49
C PRO A 65 -2.36 3.13 6.81
N TRP A 66 -3.33 3.89 7.31
CA TRP A 66 -3.16 4.74 8.50
C TRP A 66 -3.66 4.11 9.79
N SER A 67 -4.30 2.93 9.71
CA SER A 67 -4.89 2.24 10.83
C SER A 67 -4.83 0.72 10.65
N LEU A 68 -4.75 0.00 11.77
CA LEU A 68 -4.97 -1.45 11.81
C LEU A 68 -6.46 -1.81 11.74
N GLY A 69 -7.36 -0.85 11.97
CA GLY A 69 -8.81 -1.01 11.76
C GLY A 69 -9.16 -1.44 10.32
N GLN A 70 -8.26 -1.15 9.37
CA GLN A 70 -8.35 -1.60 8.00
C GLN A 70 -8.43 -3.13 7.88
N PHE A 71 -7.65 -3.87 8.67
CA PHE A 71 -7.68 -5.32 8.73
C PHE A 71 -8.80 -5.83 9.63
N ALA A 72 -8.93 -5.22 10.81
CA ALA A 72 -9.89 -5.66 11.82
C ALA A 72 -11.34 -5.61 11.32
N CYS A 73 -11.72 -4.59 10.52
CA CYS A 73 -13.07 -4.52 9.95
C CYS A 73 -13.38 -5.62 8.93
N CYS A 74 -12.35 -6.31 8.44
CA CYS A 74 -12.46 -7.49 7.58
C CYS A 74 -12.17 -8.80 8.34
N GLY A 75 -12.22 -8.79 9.68
CA GLY A 75 -12.00 -9.98 10.51
C GLY A 75 -10.57 -10.53 10.49
N LEU A 76 -9.59 -9.70 10.10
CA LEU A 76 -8.18 -10.07 10.07
C LEU A 76 -7.47 -9.49 11.30
N GLU A 77 -6.82 -10.35 12.08
CA GLU A 77 -5.87 -9.93 13.13
C GLU A 77 -4.47 -9.81 12.50
N PRO A 78 -3.86 -8.60 12.45
CA PRO A 78 -2.56 -8.40 11.81
C PRO A 78 -1.43 -9.26 12.38
N ARG A 79 -1.52 -9.65 13.66
CA ARG A 79 -0.51 -10.48 14.33
C ARG A 79 -0.52 -11.95 13.91
N ASP A 80 -1.56 -12.41 13.22
CA ASP A 80 -1.65 -13.78 12.71
C ASP A 80 -0.83 -13.99 11.43
N PHE A 81 -0.17 -12.93 10.92
CA PHE A 81 0.59 -12.94 9.68
C PHE A 81 2.08 -12.74 9.93
N ASP A 82 2.91 -13.56 9.28
CA ASP A 82 4.37 -13.40 9.30
C ASP A 82 4.83 -12.10 8.60
N VAL A 83 4.09 -11.67 7.57
CA VAL A 83 4.40 -10.50 6.75
C VAL A 83 3.13 -9.73 6.40
N LEU A 84 3.16 -8.42 6.62
CA LEU A 84 2.13 -7.48 6.18
C LEU A 84 2.68 -6.58 5.09
N VAL A 85 1.88 -6.35 4.03
CA VAL A 85 2.21 -5.41 2.95
C VAL A 85 1.41 -4.13 3.15
N ALA A 86 2.10 -3.03 3.47
CA ALA A 86 1.48 -1.71 3.56
C ALA A 86 1.87 -0.84 2.37
N LYS A 87 0.89 -0.33 1.62
CA LYS A 87 1.13 0.58 0.48
C LYS A 87 1.46 1.98 0.97
N GLY A 88 2.72 2.21 1.34
CA GLY A 88 3.24 3.50 1.75
C GLY A 88 4.68 3.38 2.27
N VAL A 89 5.41 4.50 2.34
CA VAL A 89 6.81 4.50 2.79
C VAL A 89 6.93 4.87 4.27
N ASN A 90 6.30 5.98 4.67
CA ASN A 90 6.40 6.50 6.05
C ASN A 90 5.07 6.43 6.80
N SER A 91 3.96 6.74 6.15
CA SER A 91 2.64 6.76 6.80
C SER A 91 2.26 5.46 7.51
N PRO A 92 2.55 4.25 6.99
CA PRO A 92 2.19 3.02 7.70
C PRO A 92 2.86 2.88 9.08
N LEU A 93 4.04 3.48 9.28
CA LEU A 93 4.85 3.25 10.49
C LEU A 93 4.06 3.57 11.77
N ALA A 94 3.28 4.65 11.77
CA ALA A 94 2.54 5.09 12.96
C ALA A 94 1.50 4.06 13.44
N ALA A 95 0.89 3.31 12.52
CA ALA A 95 -0.12 2.31 12.87
C ALA A 95 0.46 0.90 13.01
N TYR A 96 1.41 0.54 12.16
CA TYR A 96 1.88 -0.84 12.05
C TYR A 96 2.98 -1.15 13.06
N ALA A 97 3.65 -0.15 13.65
CA ALA A 97 4.75 -0.37 14.60
C ALA A 97 4.33 -1.08 15.89
N SER A 98 3.03 -1.06 16.24
CA SER A 98 2.51 -1.81 17.39
C SER A 98 2.35 -3.31 17.14
N VAL A 99 2.41 -3.76 15.88
CA VAL A 99 2.23 -5.17 15.48
C VAL A 99 3.40 -5.71 14.65
N CYS A 100 4.26 -4.85 14.09
CA CYS A 100 5.43 -5.24 13.29
C CYS A 100 6.72 -4.88 14.04
N SER A 101 7.60 -5.86 14.21
CA SER A 101 8.94 -5.66 14.81
C SER A 101 9.97 -5.07 13.84
N HIS A 102 9.77 -5.26 12.54
CA HIS A 102 10.69 -4.84 11.50
C HIS A 102 9.95 -4.21 10.32
N PHE A 103 10.59 -3.25 9.66
CA PHE A 103 10.07 -2.57 8.48
C PHE A 103 11.07 -2.67 7.33
N ILE A 104 10.71 -3.44 6.30
CA ILE A 104 11.51 -3.61 5.10
C ILE A 104 10.90 -2.76 3.99
N ARG A 105 11.67 -1.79 3.49
CA ARG A 105 11.28 -0.97 2.34
C ARG A 105 11.71 -1.70 1.08
N VAL A 106 10.74 -2.03 0.22
CA VAL A 106 10.97 -2.77 -1.02
C VAL A 106 10.87 -1.81 -2.20
N ASN A 107 11.85 -1.83 -3.10
CA ASN A 107 11.83 -1.06 -4.34
C ASN A 107 10.93 -1.72 -5.38
N THR A 108 9.60 -1.72 -5.15
CA THR A 108 8.64 -2.27 -6.10
C THR A 108 8.34 -1.29 -7.24
N PRO A 109 8.05 -1.80 -8.46
CA PRO A 109 7.66 -0.95 -9.58
C PRO A 109 6.30 -0.28 -9.32
N GLY A 110 6.06 0.86 -9.98
CA GLY A 110 4.78 1.58 -9.94
C GLY A 110 4.93 3.08 -10.11
N VAL A 111 3.80 3.78 -10.24
CA VAL A 111 3.76 5.25 -10.44
C VAL A 111 4.31 6.06 -9.27
N THR A 112 4.53 5.42 -8.13
CA THR A 112 5.10 6.00 -6.91
C THR A 112 6.46 5.39 -6.54
N ALA A 113 7.16 4.76 -7.49
CA ALA A 113 8.47 4.18 -7.23
C ALA A 113 9.49 5.27 -6.87
N SER A 114 10.41 4.93 -5.96
CA SER A 114 11.50 5.84 -5.57
C SER A 114 12.64 5.85 -6.58
N ASP A 115 12.78 4.79 -7.39
CA ASP A 115 13.74 4.76 -8.50
C ASP A 115 13.21 5.62 -9.65
N LEU A 116 13.83 6.80 -9.79
CA LEU A 116 13.43 7.78 -10.78
C LEU A 116 13.81 7.37 -12.22
N ASN A 117 14.70 6.39 -12.41
CA ASN A 117 15.14 6.00 -13.75
C ASN A 117 14.07 5.24 -14.54
N GLY A 118 13.04 4.73 -13.86
CA GLY A 118 11.95 3.97 -14.47
C GLY A 118 10.85 4.82 -15.14
N PHE A 119 10.94 6.15 -15.11
CA PHE A 119 9.90 7.04 -15.61
C PHE A 119 10.29 7.79 -16.88
N ASP A 120 9.32 7.98 -17.79
CA ASP A 120 9.46 8.84 -18.98
C ASP A 120 9.09 10.31 -18.66
N TYR A 121 10.11 11.14 -18.44
CA TYR A 121 9.92 12.57 -18.13
C TYR A 121 9.95 13.45 -19.37
N ARG A 122 8.79 14.00 -19.75
CA ARG A 122 8.66 14.89 -20.93
C ARG A 122 9.05 16.35 -20.67
N PHE A 123 8.74 16.88 -19.48
CA PHE A 123 8.88 18.30 -19.16
C PHE A 123 9.75 18.57 -17.91
N ARG A 124 10.71 17.69 -17.62
CA ARG A 124 11.65 17.88 -16.50
C ARG A 124 12.66 18.98 -16.81
N ARG A 125 12.99 19.81 -15.81
CA ARG A 125 14.13 20.74 -15.86
C ARG A 125 15.43 20.00 -16.19
N ARG A 126 16.28 20.64 -17.00
CA ARG A 126 17.63 20.16 -17.34
C ARG A 126 18.62 21.32 -17.18
N PRO A 127 19.74 21.17 -16.44
CA PRO A 127 20.13 19.96 -15.70
C PRO A 127 19.37 19.82 -14.36
N MET A 128 19.20 18.58 -13.90
CA MET A 128 18.59 18.23 -12.61
C MET A 128 19.26 16.96 -12.06
N PHE A 129 19.88 17.06 -10.88
CA PHE A 129 20.31 15.90 -10.11
C PHE A 129 19.07 15.08 -9.68
N PRO A 130 19.05 13.74 -9.77
CA PRO A 130 20.18 12.85 -10.09
C PRO A 130 20.37 12.52 -11.58
N PHE A 131 19.52 12.99 -12.49
CA PHE A 131 19.59 12.64 -13.92
C PHE A 131 20.84 13.19 -14.62
N GLU A 132 21.21 14.43 -14.29
CA GLU A 132 22.45 15.05 -14.73
C GLU A 132 23.32 15.34 -13.49
N PRO A 133 24.36 14.51 -13.21
CA PRO A 133 25.20 14.67 -12.01
C PRO A 133 25.92 16.02 -11.90
N ALA A 134 26.18 16.67 -13.03
CA ALA A 134 26.80 17.99 -13.09
C ALA A 134 25.84 19.15 -12.75
N ALA A 135 24.57 18.87 -12.41
CA ALA A 135 23.61 19.90 -12.04
C ALA A 135 24.07 20.69 -10.80
N SER A 136 24.20 22.02 -10.93
CA SER A 136 24.49 22.92 -9.82
C SER A 136 23.22 23.59 -9.30
N TRP A 137 23.05 23.65 -7.97
CA TRP A 137 22.02 24.49 -7.35
C TRP A 137 22.57 25.91 -7.13
N LYS A 138 21.85 26.94 -7.59
CA LYS A 138 22.14 28.34 -7.24
C LYS A 138 21.15 28.75 -6.15
N SER A 139 21.69 29.00 -4.95
CA SER A 139 20.96 29.54 -3.79
C SER A 139 20.68 31.03 -3.93
#